data_AF-A0A1G7DKT3-F1
#
_entry.id   AF-A0A1G7DKT3-F1
#
_cell.length_a   1.000
_cell.length_b   1.000
_cell.length_c   1.000
_cell.angle_alpha   90.00
_cell.angle_beta   90.00
_cell.angle_gamma   90.00
#
_symmetry.space_group_name_H-M   'P 1'
#
loop_
_entity.id
_entity.type
_entity.pdbx_description
1 polymer ?
#
loop_
_entity_poly.entity_id
_entity_poly.type
_entity_poly.pdbx_seq_one_letter_code
_entity_poly.pdbx_strand_id
1 'polypeptide(L)'
;MWVFLGEARGKLSIYARMDEKRAGKPEVADLTGLIAEYDAVQVKDVEAERAATISLIDEVAASLMIQAKDALENYATWYASFNYSEKKIQLRKPKSTLIENIGSSSNHMFLHLIHFLSLHEVALNKNSKFVPSFLIVDQPSRPYWGEEEEVDPENLIHSDRAKIRTAFEMLNTFIEYINREYRKQFQMIMFEHVPTSMFEGLGNIHLLPTFRDGNALIPASWRQKEIDL
;
A
#
# COMPACT_ATOMS: atom_id res chain seq x y z
N MET A 1 -35.65 -52.76 -43.69
CA MET A 1 -35.77 -51.54 -42.85
C MET A 1 -36.99 -51.60 -41.91
N TRP A 2 -37.24 -52.72 -41.24
CA TRP A 2 -38.34 -52.89 -40.28
C TRP A 2 -37.85 -53.53 -38.96
N VAL A 3 -36.80 -54.35 -39.05
CA VAL A 3 -36.13 -55.00 -37.91
C VAL A 3 -35.50 -53.98 -36.96
N PHE A 4 -34.84 -52.94 -37.49
CA PHE A 4 -34.17 -51.91 -36.68
C PHE A 4 -35.16 -51.04 -35.88
N LEU A 5 -36.33 -50.73 -36.45
CA LEU A 5 -37.37 -49.96 -35.77
C LEU A 5 -38.05 -50.80 -34.67
N GLY A 6 -38.19 -52.11 -34.88
CA GLY A 6 -38.67 -53.05 -33.86
C GLY A 6 -37.72 -53.15 -32.67
N GLU A 7 -36.41 -53.24 -32.92
CA GLU A 7 -35.40 -53.33 -31.85
C GLU A 7 -35.32 -52.03 -31.02
N ALA A 8 -35.40 -50.87 -31.68
CA ALA A 8 -35.41 -49.57 -30.99
C ALA A 8 -36.66 -49.40 -30.12
N ARG A 9 -37.86 -49.75 -30.61
CA ARG A 9 -39.10 -49.71 -29.82
C ARG A 9 -39.07 -50.72 -28.66
N GLY A 10 -38.48 -51.90 -28.87
CA GLY A 10 -38.28 -52.89 -27.82
C GLY A 10 -37.42 -52.35 -26.69
N LYS A 11 -36.25 -51.77 -27.00
CA LYS A 11 -35.34 -51.19 -25.99
C LYS A 11 -35.98 -50.02 -25.26
N LEU A 12 -36.68 -49.11 -25.96
CA LEU A 12 -37.41 -47.99 -25.32
C LEU A 12 -38.51 -48.47 -24.38
N SER A 13 -39.26 -49.51 -24.75
CA SER A 13 -40.32 -50.07 -23.89
C SER A 13 -39.77 -50.73 -22.63
N ILE A 14 -38.57 -51.31 -22.69
CA ILE A 14 -37.87 -51.87 -21.53
C ILE A 14 -37.39 -50.75 -20.60
N TYR A 15 -36.81 -49.67 -21.16
CA TYR A 15 -36.41 -48.51 -20.37
C TYR A 15 -37.60 -47.83 -19.68
N ALA A 16 -38.72 -47.63 -20.39
CA ALA A 16 -39.93 -47.05 -19.79
C ALA A 16 -40.49 -47.92 -18.65
N ARG A 17 -40.49 -49.26 -18.82
CA ARG A 17 -40.91 -50.20 -17.75
C ARG A 17 -39.93 -50.28 -16.59
N MET A 18 -38.64 -50.06 -16.83
CA MET A 18 -37.62 -49.95 -15.77
C MET A 18 -37.79 -48.65 -14.97
N ASP A 19 -38.21 -47.57 -15.62
CA ASP A 19 -38.49 -46.28 -14.98
C ASP A 19 -39.79 -46.34 -14.16
N GLU A 20 -40.84 -47.00 -14.67
CA GLU A 20 -42.09 -47.24 -13.91
C GLU A 20 -41.90 -48.18 -12.71
N LYS A 21 -40.97 -49.15 -12.80
CA LYS A 21 -40.62 -50.05 -11.66
C LYS A 21 -39.68 -49.40 -10.64
N ARG A 22 -39.07 -48.25 -10.94
CA ARG A 22 -38.50 -47.36 -9.93
C ARG A 22 -39.64 -46.59 -9.27
N ALA A 23 -40.49 -47.31 -8.56
CA ALA A 23 -41.37 -46.74 -7.55
C ALA A 23 -40.47 -46.18 -6.44
N GLY A 24 -40.26 -44.87 -6.51
CA GLY A 24 -39.27 -44.13 -5.76
C GLY A 24 -38.54 -43.21 -6.71
N LYS A 25 -39.18 -42.08 -7.07
CA LYS A 25 -38.37 -40.88 -7.35
C LYS A 25 -37.34 -40.83 -6.22
N PRO A 26 -36.02 -40.72 -6.48
CA PRO A 26 -35.12 -40.41 -5.39
C PRO A 26 -35.73 -39.19 -4.71
N GLU A 27 -36.06 -39.34 -3.44
CA GLU A 27 -36.49 -38.23 -2.62
C GLU A 27 -35.42 -37.16 -2.87
N VAL A 28 -35.83 -36.03 -3.44
CA VAL A 28 -34.90 -34.94 -3.77
C VAL A 28 -34.33 -34.56 -2.41
N ALA A 29 -33.13 -35.05 -2.11
CA ALA A 29 -32.50 -34.91 -0.80
C ALA A 29 -32.64 -33.45 -0.42
N ASP A 30 -33.30 -33.17 0.70
CA ASP A 30 -33.79 -31.84 1.10
C ASP A 30 -32.78 -30.73 0.76
N LEU A 31 -32.88 -30.21 -0.47
CA LEU A 31 -31.94 -29.26 -1.03
C LEU A 31 -32.16 -27.88 -0.41
N THR A 32 -33.24 -27.71 0.34
CA THR A 32 -33.56 -26.50 1.11
C THR A 32 -32.45 -26.19 2.09
N GLY A 33 -31.83 -27.20 2.69
CA GLY A 33 -30.66 -27.04 3.57
C GLY A 33 -29.43 -26.51 2.83
N LEU A 34 -29.10 -27.10 1.66
CA LEU A 34 -27.97 -26.66 0.83
C LEU A 34 -28.22 -25.29 0.16
N ILE A 35 -29.47 -24.98 -0.20
CA ILE A 35 -29.85 -23.67 -0.75
C ILE A 35 -29.76 -22.62 0.35
N ALA A 36 -30.24 -22.90 1.56
CA ALA A 36 -30.08 -22.01 2.70
C ALA A 36 -28.60 -21.80 3.07
N GLU A 37 -27.78 -22.86 2.97
CA GLU A 37 -26.34 -22.77 3.19
C GLU A 37 -25.65 -21.96 2.08
N TYR A 38 -26.03 -22.17 0.80
CA TYR A 38 -25.55 -21.41 -0.35
C TYR A 38 -25.96 -19.92 -0.30
N ASP A 39 -27.21 -19.62 0.05
CA ASP A 39 -27.72 -18.25 0.23
C ASP A 39 -27.11 -17.57 1.46
N ALA A 40 -26.71 -18.34 2.48
CA ALA A 40 -25.95 -17.86 3.63
C ALA A 40 -24.46 -17.62 3.32
N VAL A 41 -23.91 -18.24 2.27
CA VAL A 41 -22.58 -17.88 1.75
C VAL A 41 -22.67 -16.51 1.08
N GLN A 42 -22.45 -15.47 1.88
CA GLN A 42 -22.14 -14.13 1.40
C GLN A 42 -20.84 -14.20 0.58
N VAL A 43 -20.96 -14.36 -0.74
CA VAL A 43 -19.85 -14.18 -1.66
C VAL A 43 -19.47 -12.70 -1.58
N LYS A 44 -18.48 -12.38 -0.74
CA LYS A 44 -17.86 -11.07 -0.77
C LYS A 44 -17.26 -10.90 -2.16
N ASP A 45 -17.70 -9.87 -2.86
CA ASP A 45 -17.08 -9.46 -4.12
C ASP A 45 -15.70 -8.88 -3.81
N VAL A 46 -14.71 -9.78 -3.73
CA VAL A 46 -13.32 -9.44 -3.42
C VAL A 46 -12.74 -8.53 -4.49
N GLU A 47 -13.19 -8.64 -5.74
CA GLU A 47 -12.72 -7.81 -6.83
C GLU A 47 -13.23 -6.38 -6.69
N ALA A 48 -14.51 -6.19 -6.40
CA ALA A 48 -15.09 -4.88 -6.12
C ALA A 48 -14.46 -4.22 -4.88
N GLU A 49 -14.29 -4.96 -3.78
CA GLU A 49 -13.67 -4.44 -2.55
C GLU A 49 -12.20 -4.04 -2.80
N ARG A 50 -11.48 -4.85 -3.58
CA ARG A 50 -10.11 -4.53 -4.00
C ARG A 50 -10.08 -3.27 -4.85
N ALA A 51 -10.94 -3.17 -5.86
CA ALA A 51 -11.02 -2.01 -6.74
C ALA A 51 -11.33 -0.73 -5.94
N ALA A 52 -12.31 -0.78 -5.04
CA ALA A 52 -12.63 0.33 -4.15
C ALA A 52 -11.46 0.72 -3.24
N THR A 53 -10.69 -0.26 -2.76
CA THR A 53 -9.48 -0.01 -1.97
C THR A 53 -8.39 0.68 -2.78
N ILE A 54 -8.16 0.22 -4.02
CA ILE A 54 -7.19 0.85 -4.93
C ILE A 54 -7.61 2.29 -5.22
N SER A 55 -8.88 2.54 -5.50
CA SER A 55 -9.39 3.91 -5.72
C SER A 55 -9.16 4.82 -4.52
N LEU A 56 -9.31 4.31 -3.30
CA LEU A 56 -9.02 5.08 -2.09
C LEU A 56 -7.52 5.37 -1.92
N ILE A 57 -6.64 4.41 -2.26
CA ILE A 57 -5.18 4.65 -2.27
C ILE A 57 -4.83 5.74 -3.29
N ASP A 58 -5.43 5.69 -4.48
CA ASP A 58 -5.22 6.69 -5.54
C ASP A 58 -5.72 8.09 -5.11
N GLU A 59 -6.84 8.17 -4.41
CA GLU A 59 -7.37 9.43 -3.85
C GLU A 59 -6.40 10.06 -2.84
N VAL A 60 -5.91 9.28 -1.88
CA VAL A 60 -4.93 9.76 -0.89
C VAL A 60 -3.62 10.15 -1.59
N ALA A 61 -3.16 9.32 -2.53
CA ALA A 61 -1.94 9.59 -3.28
C ALA A 61 -2.02 10.89 -4.08
N ALA A 62 -3.19 11.20 -4.66
CA ALA A 62 -3.42 12.46 -5.36
C ALA A 62 -3.32 13.67 -4.42
N SER A 63 -3.85 13.58 -3.20
CA SER A 63 -3.72 14.64 -2.19
C SER A 63 -2.25 14.89 -1.81
N LEU A 64 -1.48 13.81 -1.61
CA LEU A 64 -0.05 13.90 -1.29
C LEU A 64 0.78 14.43 -2.47
N MET A 65 0.43 14.07 -3.70
CA MET A 65 1.06 14.63 -4.92
C MET A 65 0.94 16.16 -4.98
N ILE A 66 -0.18 16.74 -4.53
CA ILE A 66 -0.37 18.20 -4.49
C ILE A 66 0.62 18.84 -3.51
N GLN A 67 0.88 18.19 -2.36
CA GLN A 67 1.88 18.67 -1.38
C GLN A 67 3.31 18.54 -1.92
N ALA A 68 3.59 17.49 -2.69
CA ALA A 68 4.90 17.24 -3.28
C ALA A 68 5.15 17.94 -4.62
N LYS A 69 4.21 18.77 -5.11
CA LYS A 69 4.24 19.36 -6.47
C LYS A 69 5.54 20.11 -6.78
N ASP A 70 6.06 20.85 -5.80
CA ASP A 70 7.24 21.70 -5.96
C ASP A 70 8.53 20.85 -5.97
N ALA A 71 8.49 19.66 -5.38
CA ALA A 71 9.60 18.72 -5.43
C ALA A 71 9.57 17.82 -6.68
N LEU A 72 8.37 17.54 -7.17
CA LEU A 72 8.09 16.75 -8.37
C LEU A 72 7.77 17.64 -9.58
N GLU A 73 8.52 18.71 -9.83
CA GLU A 73 8.20 19.75 -10.83
C GLU A 73 7.80 19.18 -12.22
N ASN A 74 8.59 18.23 -12.75
CA ASN A 74 8.34 17.56 -14.04
C ASN A 74 7.04 16.73 -14.06
N TYR A 75 6.53 16.40 -12.87
CA TYR A 75 5.41 15.53 -12.63
C TYR A 75 4.29 16.20 -11.82
N ALA A 76 4.34 17.52 -11.62
CA ALA A 76 3.40 18.25 -10.76
C ALA A 76 1.93 18.12 -11.19
N THR A 77 1.70 17.82 -12.48
CA THR A 77 0.37 17.63 -13.05
C THR A 77 -0.02 16.16 -13.25
N TRP A 78 0.88 15.23 -12.94
CA TRP A 78 0.69 13.79 -13.18
C TRP A 78 -0.15 13.14 -12.09
N TYR A 79 -0.79 12.02 -12.43
CA TYR A 79 -1.61 11.26 -11.50
C TYR A 79 -0.80 10.12 -10.87
N ALA A 80 -0.69 10.11 -9.55
CA ALA A 80 -0.25 8.93 -8.82
C ALA A 80 -1.34 7.86 -8.89
N SER A 81 -0.97 6.65 -9.29
CA SER A 81 -1.86 5.50 -9.33
C SER A 81 -1.18 4.26 -8.78
N PHE A 82 -1.89 3.51 -7.96
CA PHE A 82 -1.41 2.32 -7.29
C PHE A 82 -1.55 1.10 -8.21
N ASN A 83 -0.41 0.59 -8.66
CA ASN A 83 -0.35 -0.64 -9.42
C ASN A 83 -0.47 -1.83 -8.47
N TYR A 84 -1.62 -2.50 -8.49
CA TYR A 84 -1.85 -3.66 -7.63
C TYR A 84 -0.92 -4.83 -7.96
N SER A 85 -0.58 -5.08 -9.23
CA SER A 85 0.28 -6.21 -9.60
C SER A 85 1.71 -6.03 -9.10
N GLU A 86 2.25 -4.82 -9.23
CA GLU A 86 3.63 -4.49 -8.83
C GLU A 86 3.75 -3.95 -7.41
N LYS A 87 2.62 -3.73 -6.72
CA LYS A 87 2.55 -3.20 -5.34
C LYS A 87 3.31 -1.88 -5.17
N LYS A 88 3.18 -0.97 -6.13
CA LYS A 88 3.86 0.33 -6.10
C LYS A 88 2.99 1.45 -6.66
N ILE A 89 3.24 2.67 -6.22
CA ILE A 89 2.69 3.85 -6.88
C ILE A 89 3.50 4.14 -8.15
N GLN A 90 2.80 4.44 -9.23
CA GLN A 90 3.35 4.86 -10.51
C GLN A 90 2.74 6.20 -10.92
N LEU A 91 3.43 6.93 -11.80
CA LEU A 91 2.91 8.16 -12.36
C LEU A 91 2.29 7.90 -13.73
N ARG A 92 1.04 8.32 -13.88
CA ARG A 92 0.26 8.24 -15.11
C ARG A 92 0.05 9.63 -15.68
N LYS A 93 0.31 9.78 -16.98
CA LYS A 93 0.11 11.06 -17.67
C LYS A 93 -1.36 11.46 -17.68
N PRO A 94 -1.68 12.76 -17.50
CA PRO A 94 -3.06 13.22 -17.56
C PRO A 94 -3.76 12.86 -18.86
N LYS A 95 -5.02 12.42 -18.74
CA LYS A 95 -5.86 12.00 -19.88
C LYS A 95 -5.20 10.92 -20.75
N SER A 96 -4.33 10.09 -20.18
CA SER A 96 -3.62 9.02 -20.87
C SER A 96 -3.53 7.76 -20.01
N THR A 97 -3.36 6.61 -20.66
CA THR A 97 -3.02 5.34 -20.01
C THR A 97 -1.50 5.12 -19.88
N LEU A 98 -0.70 6.06 -20.38
CA LEU A 98 0.77 5.98 -20.34
C LEU A 98 1.28 6.14 -18.90
N ILE A 99 2.05 5.14 -18.47
CA ILE A 99 2.82 5.14 -17.23
C ILE A 99 4.26 5.57 -17.56
N GLU A 100 4.82 6.48 -16.77
CA GLU A 100 6.18 6.97 -16.98
C GLU A 100 7.23 6.12 -16.28
N ASN A 101 8.38 5.99 -16.94
CA ASN A 101 9.60 5.58 -16.27
C ASN A 101 10.26 6.81 -15.66
N ILE A 102 10.06 6.96 -14.36
CA ILE A 102 10.51 8.13 -13.62
C ILE A 102 12.03 8.16 -13.61
N GLY A 103 12.60 9.30 -14.02
CA GLY A 103 14.02 9.57 -13.87
C GLY A 103 14.33 10.16 -12.49
N SER A 104 15.54 9.94 -12.00
CA SER A 104 16.09 10.43 -10.72
C SER A 104 15.63 9.69 -9.46
N SER A 105 16.61 9.35 -8.61
CA SER A 105 16.42 8.78 -7.27
C SER A 105 15.55 9.67 -6.37
N SER A 106 15.63 11.00 -6.53
CA SER A 106 14.78 11.98 -5.85
C SER A 106 13.29 11.70 -6.08
N ASN A 107 12.89 11.55 -7.34
CA ASN A 107 11.47 11.40 -7.68
C ASN A 107 10.95 10.06 -7.16
N HIS A 108 11.78 9.02 -7.23
CA HIS A 108 11.47 7.73 -6.61
C HIS A 108 11.26 7.86 -5.10
N MET A 109 12.10 8.61 -4.38
CA MET A 109 11.95 8.83 -2.94
C MET A 109 10.58 9.43 -2.60
N PHE A 110 10.17 10.49 -3.31
CA PHE A 110 8.82 11.05 -3.11
C PHE A 110 7.72 10.04 -3.38
N LEU A 111 7.84 9.24 -4.43
CA LEU A 111 6.86 8.17 -4.66
C LEU A 111 6.84 7.11 -3.56
N HIS A 112 7.98 6.77 -2.98
CA HIS A 112 8.05 5.86 -1.83
C HIS A 112 7.32 6.47 -0.62
N LEU A 113 7.57 7.75 -0.31
CA LEU A 113 6.83 8.42 0.76
C LEU A 113 5.33 8.42 0.47
N ILE A 114 4.90 8.89 -0.71
CA ILE A 114 3.49 8.90 -1.10
C ILE A 114 2.88 7.49 -0.98
N HIS A 115 3.60 6.47 -1.43
CA HIS A 115 3.17 5.08 -1.35
C HIS A 115 2.92 4.62 0.08
N PHE A 116 3.89 4.78 0.98
CA PHE A 116 3.72 4.33 2.36
C PHE A 116 2.68 5.15 3.12
N LEU A 117 2.66 6.47 2.93
CA LEU A 117 1.67 7.35 3.55
C LEU A 117 0.25 7.00 3.10
N SER A 118 0.01 6.80 1.79
CA SER A 118 -1.29 6.38 1.28
C SER A 118 -1.73 5.04 1.84
N LEU A 119 -0.82 4.05 1.92
CA LEU A 119 -1.13 2.75 2.50
C LEU A 119 -1.50 2.85 3.99
N HIS A 120 -0.75 3.65 4.76
CA HIS A 120 -1.06 3.86 6.18
C HIS A 120 -2.40 4.55 6.39
N GLU A 121 -2.70 5.61 5.65
CA GLU A 121 -4.01 6.29 5.75
C GLU A 121 -5.16 5.33 5.42
N VAL A 122 -5.07 4.60 4.30
CA VAL A 122 -6.11 3.65 3.90
C VAL A 122 -6.27 2.52 4.91
N ALA A 123 -5.17 2.02 5.47
CA ALA A 123 -5.21 1.00 6.50
C ALA A 123 -5.90 1.52 7.77
N LEU A 124 -5.63 2.75 8.18
CA LEU A 124 -6.26 3.39 9.34
C LEU A 124 -7.75 3.66 9.09
N ASN A 125 -8.10 4.17 7.91
CA ASN A 125 -9.48 4.39 7.46
C ASN A 125 -10.31 3.11 7.55
N LYS A 126 -9.73 1.99 7.11
CA LYS A 126 -10.36 0.66 7.16
C LYS A 126 -10.26 -0.06 8.51
N ASN A 127 -9.67 0.58 9.53
CA ASN A 127 -9.38 -0.05 10.83
C ASN A 127 -8.65 -1.41 10.69
N SER A 128 -7.67 -1.47 9.79
CA SER A 128 -6.85 -2.66 9.58
C SER A 128 -6.07 -3.00 10.84
N LYS A 129 -6.10 -4.28 11.22
CA LYS A 129 -5.37 -4.82 12.37
C LYS A 129 -3.95 -5.24 12.02
N PHE A 130 -3.62 -5.25 10.72
CA PHE A 130 -2.39 -5.81 10.19
C PHE A 130 -1.31 -4.77 9.93
N VAL A 131 -1.69 -3.49 9.86
CA VAL A 131 -0.77 -2.38 9.62
C VAL A 131 -0.67 -1.59 10.93
N PRO A 132 0.54 -1.44 11.50
CA PRO A 132 0.72 -0.67 12.71
C PRO A 132 0.49 0.82 12.45
N SER A 133 0.13 1.55 13.51
CA SER A 133 0.00 3.01 13.50
C SER A 133 1.36 3.72 13.63
N PHE A 134 2.45 3.12 13.14
CA PHE A 134 3.74 3.78 13.07
C PHE A 134 4.47 3.49 11.76
N LEU A 135 5.33 4.42 11.36
CA LEU A 135 6.21 4.30 10.21
C LEU A 135 7.66 4.57 10.61
N ILE A 136 8.58 3.74 10.11
CA ILE A 136 10.02 3.96 10.25
C ILE A 136 10.58 4.36 8.89
N VAL A 137 11.32 5.46 8.84
CA VAL A 137 11.94 5.97 7.61
C VAL A 137 13.44 6.13 7.83
N ASP A 138 14.23 5.46 7.01
CA ASP A 138 15.69 5.53 7.08
C ASP A 138 16.23 6.45 5.98
N GLN A 139 16.84 7.56 6.40
CA GLN A 139 17.54 8.55 5.59
C GLN A 139 16.82 8.94 4.28
N PRO A 140 15.59 9.50 4.35
CA PRO A 140 14.86 9.95 3.16
C PRO A 140 15.59 11.06 2.39
N SER A 141 16.57 11.74 2.99
CA SER A 141 17.36 12.77 2.32
C SER A 141 18.47 12.26 1.41
N ARG A 142 18.87 10.96 1.46
CA ARG A 142 20.05 10.46 0.69
C ARG A 142 20.07 10.84 -0.81
N PRO A 143 18.94 10.86 -1.54
CA PRO A 143 18.97 11.28 -2.95
C PRO A 143 19.37 12.76 -3.17
N TYR A 144 19.31 13.57 -2.12
CA TYR A 144 19.53 15.01 -2.10
C TYR A 144 20.75 15.41 -1.27
N TRP A 145 21.13 14.57 -0.33
CA TRP A 145 22.15 14.80 0.68
C TRP A 145 23.26 13.75 0.52
N GLY A 146 24.45 14.21 0.15
CA GLY A 146 25.60 13.35 -0.13
C GLY A 146 26.11 12.57 1.09
N GLU A 147 26.87 11.52 0.83
CA GLU A 147 27.52 10.70 1.86
C GLU A 147 28.79 11.34 2.45
N GLU A 148 29.29 12.43 1.86
CA GLU A 148 30.45 13.14 2.39
C GLU A 148 30.05 13.87 3.67
N GLU A 149 30.72 13.55 4.79
CA GLU A 149 30.47 14.11 6.13
C GLU A 149 30.59 15.64 6.21
N GLU A 150 30.95 16.30 5.11
CA GLU A 150 31.11 17.74 4.95
C GLU A 150 30.46 18.27 3.66
N VAL A 151 29.22 17.86 3.33
CA VAL A 151 28.44 18.69 2.39
C VAL A 151 28.15 20.01 3.10
N ASP A 152 28.99 21.02 2.84
CA ASP A 152 28.76 22.38 3.29
C ASP A 152 27.32 22.77 2.94
N PRO A 153 26.48 23.14 3.93
CA PRO A 153 25.14 23.61 3.68
C PRO A 153 25.08 24.73 2.61
N GLU A 154 26.14 25.52 2.45
CA GLU A 154 26.27 26.55 1.41
C GLU A 154 26.48 25.98 -0.01
N ASN A 155 27.07 24.78 -0.14
CA ASN A 155 27.29 24.10 -1.42
C ASN A 155 26.08 23.27 -1.88
N LEU A 156 25.04 23.11 -1.05
CA LEU A 156 23.83 22.42 -1.47
C LEU A 156 23.03 23.26 -2.47
N ILE A 157 22.71 22.68 -3.63
CA ILE A 157 21.86 23.34 -4.63
C ILE A 157 20.54 23.71 -3.96
N HIS A 158 20.10 24.96 -4.11
CA HIS A 158 18.85 25.46 -3.51
C HIS A 158 17.64 24.56 -3.78
N SER A 159 17.60 23.91 -4.95
CA SER A 159 16.54 22.97 -5.32
C SER A 159 16.52 21.71 -4.45
N ASP A 160 17.68 21.19 -4.03
CA ASP A 160 17.75 19.97 -3.23
C ASP A 160 17.40 20.25 -1.77
N ARG A 161 17.83 21.42 -1.26
CA ARG A 161 17.38 21.92 0.05
C ARG A 161 15.86 22.04 0.10
N ALA A 162 15.26 22.62 -0.95
CA ALA A 162 13.82 22.77 -1.05
C ALA A 162 13.11 21.41 -1.04
N LYS A 163 13.60 20.44 -1.81
CA LYS A 163 13.01 19.08 -1.86
C LYS A 163 13.08 18.35 -0.52
N ILE A 164 14.22 18.41 0.17
CA ILE A 164 14.35 17.85 1.52
C ILE A 164 13.31 18.49 2.45
N ARG A 165 13.22 19.82 2.43
CA ARG A 165 12.26 20.57 3.25
C ARG A 165 10.81 20.18 2.93
N THR A 166 10.45 20.07 1.65
CA THR A 166 9.13 19.62 1.20
C THR A 166 8.81 18.22 1.72
N ALA A 167 9.78 17.30 1.73
CA ALA A 167 9.58 15.97 2.29
C ALA A 167 9.25 16.04 3.79
N PHE A 168 10.01 16.81 4.58
CA PHE A 168 9.71 16.98 6.01
C PHE A 168 8.37 17.65 6.28
N GLU A 169 8.03 18.69 5.51
CA GLU A 169 6.73 19.39 5.61
C GLU A 169 5.57 18.44 5.31
N MET A 170 5.70 17.58 4.29
CA MET A 170 4.71 16.56 3.96
C MET A 170 4.53 15.56 5.10
N LEU A 171 5.62 15.08 5.70
CA LEU A 171 5.55 14.11 6.82
C LEU A 171 4.96 14.74 8.08
N ASN A 172 5.35 15.98 8.41
CA ASN A 172 4.79 16.75 9.52
C ASN A 172 3.27 16.97 9.33
N THR A 173 2.86 17.35 8.13
CA THR A 173 1.45 17.59 7.78
C THR A 173 0.64 16.30 7.82
N PHE A 174 1.21 15.18 7.36
CA PHE A 174 0.57 13.89 7.42
C PHE A 174 0.29 13.45 8.87
N ILE A 175 1.27 13.58 9.77
CA ILE A 175 1.10 13.25 11.19
C ILE A 175 -0.03 14.09 11.81
N GLU A 176 -0.03 15.41 11.58
CA GLU A 176 -1.06 16.32 12.05
C GLU A 176 -2.45 15.89 11.59
N TYR A 177 -2.58 15.66 10.27
CA TYR A 177 -3.83 15.26 9.64
C TYR A 177 -4.35 13.92 10.17
N ILE A 178 -3.50 12.89 10.23
CA ILE A 178 -3.91 11.57 10.69
C ILE A 178 -4.38 11.61 12.15
N ASN A 179 -3.62 12.28 13.02
CA ASN A 179 -3.95 12.36 14.44
C ASN A 179 -5.26 13.15 14.67
N ARG A 180 -5.50 14.20 13.88
CA ARG A 180 -6.72 15.01 13.97
C ARG A 180 -7.95 14.32 13.40
N GLU A 181 -7.89 13.84 12.17
CA GLU A 181 -9.06 13.31 11.45
C GLU A 181 -9.42 11.90 11.91
N TYR A 182 -8.45 11.01 12.08
CA TYR A 182 -8.69 9.61 12.44
C TYR A 182 -8.69 9.38 13.96
N ARG A 183 -8.34 10.40 14.76
CA ARG A 183 -8.21 10.31 16.22
C ARG A 183 -7.35 9.13 16.66
N LYS A 184 -6.26 8.90 15.93
CA LYS A 184 -5.27 7.85 16.21
C LYS A 184 -4.01 8.46 16.79
N GLN A 185 -3.17 7.63 17.38
CA GLN A 185 -1.81 7.98 17.79
C GLN A 185 -0.85 7.44 16.72
N PHE A 186 -0.73 8.17 15.61
CA PHE A 186 0.21 7.83 14.56
C PHE A 186 1.60 8.39 14.88
N GLN A 187 2.62 7.55 14.77
CA GLN A 187 4.01 7.94 15.06
C GLN A 187 4.92 7.68 13.86
N MET A 188 5.86 8.59 13.61
CA MET A 188 6.95 8.35 12.68
C MET A 188 8.28 8.36 13.43
N ILE A 189 9.14 7.40 13.13
CA ILE A 189 10.52 7.34 13.60
C ILE A 189 11.40 7.52 12.37
N MET A 190 12.24 8.55 12.39
CA MET A 190 13.10 8.87 11.26
C MET A 190 14.56 8.91 11.67
N PHE A 191 15.41 8.29 10.86
CA PHE A 191 16.85 8.37 10.98
C PHE A 191 17.40 9.32 9.93
N GLU A 192 18.11 10.36 10.37
CA GLU A 192 18.61 11.41 9.48
C GLU A 192 19.91 12.04 9.97
N HIS A 193 20.65 12.62 9.03
CA HIS A 193 21.89 13.36 9.26
C HIS A 193 21.83 14.81 8.76
N VAL A 194 20.72 15.24 8.16
CA VAL A 194 20.55 16.64 7.73
C VAL A 194 20.57 17.63 8.92
N PRO A 195 21.03 18.87 8.71
CA PRO A 195 21.03 19.89 9.76
C PRO A 195 19.61 20.24 10.20
N THR A 196 19.48 20.65 11.47
CA THR A 196 18.18 20.97 12.11
C THR A 196 17.40 22.08 11.40
N SER A 197 18.10 22.97 10.68
CA SER A 197 17.51 24.02 9.87
C SER A 197 16.60 23.51 8.75
N MET A 198 16.74 22.24 8.32
CA MET A 198 15.87 21.63 7.30
C MET A 198 14.45 21.36 7.80
N PHE A 199 14.27 21.22 9.11
CA PHE A 199 12.99 20.88 9.71
C PHE A 199 12.60 21.83 10.86
N GLU A 200 13.28 22.98 10.95
CA GLU A 200 12.95 24.04 11.88
C GLU A 200 11.56 24.63 11.59
N GLY A 201 10.77 24.82 12.65
CA GLY A 201 9.40 25.34 12.58
C GLY A 201 8.32 24.27 12.39
N LEU A 202 8.69 22.99 12.25
CA LEU A 202 7.74 21.89 12.14
C LEU A 202 7.34 21.38 13.53
N GLY A 203 6.05 21.53 13.87
CA GLY A 203 5.54 21.32 15.23
C GLY A 203 5.47 19.86 15.69
N ASN A 204 5.44 18.89 14.76
CA ASN A 204 5.32 17.46 15.07
C ASN A 204 6.67 16.73 15.10
N ILE A 205 7.78 17.46 15.12
CA ILE A 205 9.14 16.89 15.13
C ILE A 205 9.75 16.99 16.52
N HIS A 206 10.09 15.84 17.07
CA HIS A 206 10.81 15.70 18.33
C HIS A 206 12.23 15.22 18.04
N LEU A 207 13.19 16.15 18.08
CA LEU A 207 14.60 15.82 17.86
C LEU A 207 15.18 15.14 19.11
N LEU A 208 15.76 13.95 18.92
CA LEU A 208 16.50 13.26 19.97
C LEU A 208 17.95 13.78 20.04
N PRO A 209 18.63 13.66 21.20
CA PRO A 209 20.03 13.98 21.32
C PRO A 209 20.88 13.21 20.30
N THR A 210 21.92 13.85 19.79
CA THR A 210 22.84 13.21 18.85
C THR A 210 23.52 12.01 19.48
N PHE A 211 23.55 10.91 18.73
CA PHE A 211 24.24 9.69 19.14
C PHE A 211 25.74 9.77 18.81
N ARG A 212 26.50 10.50 19.64
CA ARG A 212 27.96 10.62 19.56
C ARG A 212 28.60 10.39 20.93
N ASP A 213 29.90 10.14 20.96
CA ASP A 213 30.72 10.07 22.19
C ASP A 213 30.20 9.10 23.27
N GLY A 214 29.71 7.93 22.84
CA GLY A 214 29.20 6.90 23.74
C GLY A 214 27.69 7.01 24.07
N ASN A 215 27.03 8.11 23.68
CA ASN A 215 25.58 8.16 23.59
C ASN A 215 25.15 7.40 22.33
N ALA A 216 24.58 6.21 22.48
CA ALA A 216 24.15 5.37 21.37
C ALA A 216 22.83 4.69 21.70
N LEU A 217 22.03 4.42 20.67
CA LEU A 217 20.79 3.67 20.81
C LEU A 217 21.05 2.26 21.37
N ILE A 218 22.18 1.65 20.98
CA ILE A 218 22.64 0.37 21.52
C ILE A 218 23.54 0.63 22.73
N PRO A 219 23.16 0.18 23.94
CA PRO A 219 23.98 0.36 25.14
C PRO A 219 25.38 -0.23 24.96
N ALA A 220 26.41 0.47 25.44
CA ALA A 220 27.79 -0.03 25.38
C ALA A 220 27.97 -1.37 26.11
N SER A 221 27.14 -1.66 27.11
CA SER A 221 27.13 -2.94 27.83
C SER A 221 26.76 -4.14 26.96
N TRP A 222 26.09 -3.93 25.83
CA TRP A 222 25.72 -5.00 24.89
C TRP A 222 26.88 -5.38 23.95
N ARG A 223 28.00 -4.65 23.97
CA ARG A 223 29.19 -4.91 23.12
C ARG A 223 30.16 -5.98 23.68
N GLN A 224 29.75 -6.93 24.52
CA GLN A 224 30.62 -8.00 25.02
C GLN A 224 30.17 -9.38 24.48
N LYS A 225 31.02 -10.30 24.00
CA LYS A 225 32.48 -10.48 23.98
C LYS A 225 32.90 -10.84 22.55
N GLU A 226 34.08 -10.38 22.09
CA GLU A 226 34.79 -11.09 21.04
C GLU A 226 34.96 -12.53 21.51
N ILE A 227 34.36 -13.46 20.78
CA ILE A 227 34.67 -14.88 20.91
C ILE A 227 36.03 -15.00 20.22
N ASP A 228 37.09 -15.13 21.02
CA ASP A 228 38.39 -15.60 20.53
C ASP A 228 38.15 -16.95 19.84
N LEU A 229 38.17 -16.96 18.51
CA LEU A 229 38.21 -18.16 17.67
C LEU A 229 39.67 -18.53 17.36
#